data_AF-A0A839DVV8-F1
#
_entry.id   AF-A0A839DVV8-F1
#
_cell.length_a   1.000
_cell.length_b   1.000
_cell.length_c   1.000
_cell.angle_alpha   90.00
_cell.angle_beta   90.00
_cell.angle_gamma   90.00
#
_symmetry.space_group_name_H-M   'P 1'
#
loop_
_entity.id
_entity.type
_entity.pdbx_description
1 polymer ?
#
loop_
_entity_poly.entity_id
_entity_poly.type
_entity_poly.pdbx_seq_one_letter_code
_entity_poly.pdbx_strand_id
1 'polypeptide(L)'
;MSLAKRVPEDVWVVGYDDIAMTAWDSYDVTTVRRPIAEMARAAVHLLLERIEDRSAPARKQCFPGELVVRGSTAHTRSAEFGRSVLVS
;
A
#
# COMPACT_ATOMS: atom_id res chain seq x y z
N MET A 1 -21.17 -12.48 11.76
CA MET A 1 -21.32 -13.61 10.82
C MET A 1 -20.08 -13.60 9.93
N SER A 2 -19.25 -14.65 9.96
CA SER A 2 -18.07 -14.76 9.10
C SER A 2 -18.43 -15.50 7.80
N LEU A 3 -17.74 -15.19 6.70
CA LEU A 3 -18.05 -15.71 5.36
C LEU A 3 -17.46 -17.12 5.08
N ALA A 4 -16.89 -17.78 6.09
CA ALA A 4 -16.26 -19.12 6.00
C ALA A 4 -15.28 -19.31 4.82
N LYS A 5 -14.61 -18.23 4.38
CA LYS A 5 -13.56 -18.27 3.35
C LYS A 5 -12.19 -18.37 4.00
N ARG A 6 -11.29 -19.14 3.38
CA ARG A 6 -9.88 -19.23 3.76
C ARG A 6 -9.03 -18.29 2.91
N VAL A 7 -7.96 -17.80 3.52
CA VAL A 7 -6.94 -16.97 2.90
C VAL A 7 -5.63 -17.77 2.97
N PRO A 8 -4.89 -17.94 1.86
CA PRO A 8 -5.11 -17.36 0.52
C PRO A 8 -5.93 -18.22 -0.46
N GLU A 9 -6.50 -19.35 -0.02
CA GLU A 9 -7.04 -20.37 -0.95
C GLU A 9 -8.34 -19.96 -1.63
N ASP A 10 -9.27 -19.39 -0.87
CA ASP A 10 -10.60 -19.04 -1.39
C ASP A 10 -10.68 -17.55 -1.76
N VAL A 11 -9.95 -16.69 -1.04
CA VAL A 11 -9.84 -15.25 -1.31
C VAL A 11 -8.43 -14.76 -1.01
N TRP A 12 -7.99 -13.75 -1.77
CA TRP A 12 -6.76 -13.03 -1.49
C TRP A 12 -7.05 -11.77 -0.70
N VAL A 13 -6.14 -11.45 0.22
CA VAL A 13 -6.16 -10.19 0.96
C VAL A 13 -4.89 -9.44 0.65
N VAL A 14 -5.03 -8.20 0.19
CA VAL A 14 -3.91 -7.28 -0.02
C VAL A 14 -4.16 -6.06 0.85
N GLY A 15 -3.26 -5.79 1.79
CA GLY A 15 -3.27 -4.62 2.64
C GLY A 15 -2.65 -3.39 1.98
N TYR A 16 -2.66 -2.30 2.74
CA TYR A 16 -2.03 -1.03 2.39
C TYR A 16 -1.18 -0.54 3.56
N ASP A 17 -0.16 0.28 3.29
CA ASP A 17 0.78 0.91 4.23
C ASP A 17 1.91 0.07 4.82
N ASP A 18 1.85 -1.27 4.76
CA ASP A 18 2.89 -2.16 5.32
C ASP A 18 3.29 -1.84 6.77
N ILE A 19 2.30 -1.61 7.65
CA ILE A 19 2.56 -1.42 9.08
C ILE A 19 3.17 -2.69 9.69
N ALA A 20 3.92 -2.55 10.79
CA ALA A 20 4.67 -3.65 11.40
C ALA A 20 3.84 -4.92 11.66
N MET A 21 2.58 -4.77 12.08
CA MET A 21 1.68 -5.90 12.37
C MET A 21 1.34 -6.74 11.14
N THR A 22 1.41 -6.18 9.93
CA THR A 22 1.15 -6.93 8.69
C THR A 22 2.18 -8.04 8.44
N ALA A 23 3.37 -7.93 9.05
CA ALA A 23 4.44 -8.92 8.95
C ALA A 23 4.44 -9.96 10.08
N TRP A 24 3.51 -9.91 11.04
CA TRP A 24 3.41 -10.94 12.08
C TRP A 24 2.96 -12.27 11.46
N ASP A 25 3.53 -13.39 11.92
CA ASP A 25 3.23 -14.73 11.39
C ASP A 25 1.73 -15.09 11.43
N SER A 26 0.98 -14.56 12.40
CA SER A 26 -0.46 -14.79 12.52
C SER A 26 -1.31 -14.08 11.46
N TYR A 27 -0.73 -13.12 10.74
CA TYR A 27 -1.41 -12.30 9.73
C TYR A 27 -0.76 -12.48 8.34
N ASP A 28 0.56 -12.33 8.26
CA ASP A 28 1.40 -12.51 7.06
C ASP A 28 0.80 -11.88 5.78
N VAL A 29 0.43 -10.60 5.89
CA VAL A 29 -0.38 -9.89 4.89
C VAL A 29 0.48 -9.30 3.79
N THR A 30 0.21 -9.72 2.54
CA THR A 30 0.69 -9.05 1.32
C THR A 30 0.16 -7.63 1.29
N THR A 31 0.99 -6.64 1.00
CA THR A 31 0.62 -5.24 1.19
C THR A 31 1.40 -4.29 0.27
N VAL A 32 0.84 -3.12 0.01
CA VAL A 32 1.56 -2.04 -0.69
C VAL A 32 2.22 -1.11 0.33
N ARG A 33 3.55 -1.16 0.41
CA ARG A 33 4.36 -0.26 1.23
C ARG A 33 4.46 1.10 0.55
N ARG A 34 4.28 2.17 1.35
CA ARG A 34 4.47 3.56 0.90
C ARG A 34 5.73 4.17 1.50
N PRO A 35 6.45 5.04 0.77
CA PRO A 35 7.59 5.78 1.31
C PRO A 35 7.12 6.97 2.16
N ILE A 36 6.42 6.71 3.27
CA ILE A 36 5.77 7.75 4.10
C ILE A 36 6.76 8.82 4.56
N ALA A 37 7.99 8.44 4.92
CA ALA A 37 9.03 9.39 5.32
C ALA A 37 9.43 10.36 4.18
N GLU A 38 9.46 9.87 2.93
CA GLU A 38 9.74 10.71 1.77
C GLU A 38 8.55 11.63 1.46
N MET A 39 7.34 11.10 1.50
CA MET A 39 6.10 11.87 1.32
C MET A 39 6.00 13.01 2.35
N ALA A 40 6.32 12.73 3.62
CA ALA A 40 6.30 13.73 4.69
C ALA A 40 7.35 14.83 4.45
N ARG A 41 8.57 14.46 4.07
CA ARG A 41 9.62 15.45 3.72
C ARG A 41 9.20 16.33 2.56
N ALA A 42 8.64 15.74 1.50
CA ALA A 42 8.16 16.50 0.35
C ALA A 42 7.00 17.42 0.72
N ALA A 43 6.04 16.96 1.53
CA ALA A 43 4.92 17.77 1.98
C ALA A 43 5.39 19.00 2.78
N VAL A 44 6.32 18.83 3.72
CA VAL A 44 6.90 19.94 4.48
C VAL A 44 7.63 20.91 3.57
N HIS A 45 8.44 20.39 2.64
CA HIS A 45 9.16 21.23 1.68
C HIS A 45 8.22 22.07 0.81
N LEU A 46 7.19 21.45 0.23
CA LEU A 46 6.18 22.14 -0.59
C LEU A 46 5.39 23.17 0.22
N LEU A 47 5.14 22.91 1.51
CA LEU A 47 4.48 23.87 2.40
C LEU A 47 5.37 25.09 2.67
N LEU A 48 6.66 24.87 2.93
CA LEU A 48 7.62 25.97 3.16
C LEU A 48 7.77 26.84 1.91
N GLU A 49 7.94 26.23 0.72
CA GLU A 49 7.97 26.96 -0.56
C GLU A 49 6.72 27.84 -0.74
N ARG A 50 5.54 27.34 -0.37
CA ARG A 50 4.27 28.09 -0.48
C ARG A 50 4.13 29.22 0.55
N ILE A 51 4.75 29.08 1.72
CA ILE A 51 4.78 30.13 2.73
C ILE A 51 5.67 31.28 2.24
N GLU A 52 6.80 30.95 1.62
CA GLU A 52 7.74 31.93 1.05
C GLU A 52 7.15 32.65 -0.18
N ASP A 53 6.48 31.93 -1.07
CA ASP A 53 5.78 32.49 -2.23
C ASP A 53 4.36 31.93 -2.35
N ARG A 54 3.38 32.76 -1.95
CA ARG A 54 1.95 32.44 -2.04
C ARG A 54 1.44 32.37 -3.48
N SER A 55 2.15 32.95 -4.45
CA SER A 55 1.80 32.93 -5.87
C SER A 55 2.34 31.71 -6.61
N ALA A 56 3.22 30.93 -5.96
CA ALA A 56 3.81 29.73 -6.55
C ALA A 56 2.74 28.73 -7.01
N PRO A 57 2.89 28.12 -8.20
CA PRO A 57 1.90 27.21 -8.77
C PRO A 57 1.65 25.99 -7.87
N ALA A 58 0.47 25.38 -8.00
CA ALA A 58 0.19 24.11 -7.33
C ALA A 58 1.09 23.00 -7.88
N ARG A 59 1.73 22.26 -6.97
CA ARG A 59 2.60 21.13 -7.32
C ARG A 59 1.94 19.82 -6.90
N LYS A 60 2.08 18.80 -7.74
CA LYS A 60 1.67 17.43 -7.46
C LYS A 60 2.89 16.53 -7.63
N GLN A 61 3.18 15.72 -6.61
CA GLN A 61 4.25 14.74 -6.65
C GLN A 61 3.67 13.35 -6.43
N CYS A 62 4.11 12.39 -7.24
CA CYS A 62 3.73 10.99 -7.12
C CYS A 62 4.91 10.21 -6.55
N PHE A 63 4.61 9.30 -5.61
CA PHE A 63 5.60 8.42 -5.00
C PHE A 63 5.22 6.98 -5.33
N PRO A 64 6.14 6.17 -5.89
CA PRO A 64 5.85 4.78 -6.17
C PRO A 64 5.68 4.00 -4.86
N GLY A 65 4.65 3.16 -4.79
CA GLY A 65 4.52 2.14 -3.76
C GLY A 65 5.29 0.88 -4.15
N GLU A 66 5.64 0.07 -3.16
CA GLU A 66 6.27 -1.24 -3.32
C GLU A 66 5.28 -2.33 -2.91
N LEU A 67 5.02 -3.32 -3.77
CA LEU A 67 4.23 -4.48 -3.40
C LEU A 67 5.11 -5.47 -2.61
N VAL A 68 4.79 -5.66 -1.34
CA VAL A 68 5.43 -6.63 -0.46
C VAL A 68 4.57 -7.89 -0.42
N VAL A 69 5.00 -8.94 -1.10
CA VAL A 69 4.29 -10.22 -1.20
C VAL A 69 4.58 -11.10 0.02
N ARG A 70 3.51 -11.64 0.62
CA ARG A 70 3.48 -12.52 1.80
C ARG A 70 2.40 -13.61 1.66
N GLY A 71 2.08 -14.33 2.74
CA GLY A 71 1.18 -15.48 2.77
C GLY A 71 -0.30 -15.21 2.53
N SER A 72 -0.79 -13.96 2.64
CA SER A 72 -2.22 -13.65 2.40
C SER A 72 -2.63 -13.63 0.91
N THR A 73 -1.68 -13.85 0.01
CA THR A 73 -1.89 -14.07 -1.43
C THR A 73 -1.22 -15.35 -1.88
N ALA A 74 -1.72 -15.98 -2.94
CA ALA A 74 -0.98 -17.08 -3.54
C ALA A 74 0.38 -16.58 -4.07
N HIS A 75 1.42 -17.42 -3.98
CA HIS A 75 2.71 -17.17 -4.61
C HIS A 75 2.60 -17.47 -6.12
N THR A 76 1.71 -16.78 -6.82
CA THR A 76 1.52 -16.95 -8.26
C THR A 76 2.62 -16.20 -8.99
N ARG A 77 3.42 -16.94 -9.77
CA ARG A 77 4.27 -16.35 -10.82
C ARG A 77 3.35 -15.66 -11.83
N SER A 78 3.14 -14.35 -11.67
CA SER A 78 2.84 -13.29 -12.65
C SER A 78 1.97 -13.57 -13.90
N ALA A 79 1.24 -14.67 -14.02
CA ALA A 79 0.32 -14.94 -15.12
C ALA A 79 -1.06 -15.25 -14.53
N GLU A 80 -2.08 -14.55 -15.02
CA GLU A 80 -3.50 -14.63 -14.63
C GLU A 80 -3.93 -13.77 -13.41
N PHE A 81 -3.72 -12.46 -13.52
CA PHE A 81 -4.44 -11.48 -12.71
C PHE A 81 -5.90 -11.36 -13.21
N GLY A 82 -6.74 -12.33 -12.85
CA GLY A 82 -8.13 -12.46 -13.32
C GLY A 82 -9.15 -12.85 -12.25
N ARG A 83 -8.85 -12.70 -10.96
CA ARG A 83 -9.81 -12.93 -9.86
C ARG A 83 -9.89 -11.69 -8.98
N SER A 84 -11.12 -11.32 -8.63
CA SER A 84 -11.48 -10.03 -8.02
C SER A 84 -10.55 -9.63 -6.86
N VAL A 85 -9.86 -8.51 -7.01
CA VAL A 85 -9.15 -7.86 -5.91
C VAL A 85 -10.19 -6.99 -5.19
N LEU A 86 -10.59 -7.40 -3.99
CA LEU A 86 -11.29 -6.52 -3.07
C LEU A 86 -10.24 -5.63 -2.41
N VAL A 87 -10.12 -4.41 -2.92
CA VAL A 87 -9.44 -3.32 -2.19
C VAL A 87 -10.51 -2.73 -1.27
N SER A 88 -10.38 -3.01 0.02
CA SER A 88 -11.10 -2.29 1.07
C SER A 88 -10.40 -1.00 1.41
#